data_AF-A0A1V0PQQ6-F1
#
_entry.id   AF-A0A1V0PQQ6-F1
#
_cell.length_a   1.000
_cell.length_b   1.000
_cell.length_c   1.000
_cell.angle_alpha   90.00
_cell.angle_beta   90.00
_cell.angle_gamma   90.00
#
_symmetry.space_group_name_H-M   'P 1'
#
loop_
_entity.id
_entity.type
_entity.pdbx_description
1 polymer ?
#
loop_
_entity_poly.entity_id
_entity_poly.type
_entity_poly.pdbx_seq_one_letter_code
_entity_poly.pdbx_strand_id
1 'polypeptide(L)'
;MSQTTGLSVDNTAAAGVLSSDAIKAEDIAAGRYDGASLDTWLVNWADVSMRALVFKGFIGEISRHGDVFEAELRGLSERLNQANGRVYQRRCSAGLGDMSCGFDIGQSGFSTEAVVHSVEASRSLHFENLSGFEDGWFEHGRVDILSGPAEGLTGAIKADRVLDGIRTVELWSEIRAPMEVGDQVRLIAGCDKRSETCRTKFMNFQNFRGFPHIPGEDWLMSVPTRSGVNDGGKLKS
;
A
#
# COMPACT_ATOMS: atom_id res chain seq x y z
N MET A 1 22.21 -15.34 20.88
CA MET A 1 21.72 -15.44 19.49
C MET A 1 21.43 -16.90 19.23
N SER A 2 20.17 -17.27 19.02
CA SER A 2 19.80 -18.64 18.64
C SER A 2 19.77 -18.68 17.11
N GLN A 3 20.71 -19.39 16.49
CA GLN A 3 20.66 -19.70 15.07
C GLN A 3 20.15 -21.13 14.92
N THR A 4 19.09 -21.31 14.14
CA THR A 4 18.57 -22.63 13.81
C THR A 4 18.82 -22.95 12.33
N THR A 5 19.02 -24.22 12.00
CA THR A 5 19.24 -24.67 10.61
C THR A 5 17.92 -24.87 9.84
N GLY A 6 16.78 -24.52 10.44
CA GLY A 6 15.43 -24.68 9.88
C GLY A 6 14.88 -23.40 9.24
N LEU A 7 13.72 -23.52 8.58
CA LEU A 7 12.98 -22.38 8.01
C LEU A 7 12.14 -21.62 9.06
N SER A 8 12.17 -22.09 10.31
CA SER A 8 11.62 -21.39 11.46
C SER A 8 12.24 -19.99 11.54
N VAL A 9 11.44 -18.99 11.88
CA VAL A 9 11.96 -17.63 12.01
C VAL A 9 12.97 -17.64 13.15
N ASP A 10 14.22 -17.26 12.87
CA ASP A 10 15.19 -16.93 13.90
C ASP A 10 14.70 -15.62 14.55
N ASN A 11 13.74 -15.74 15.48
CA ASN A 11 13.25 -14.61 16.24
C ASN A 11 14.32 -14.26 17.26
N THR A 12 14.94 -13.10 17.07
CA THR A 12 15.76 -12.48 18.10
C THR A 12 15.07 -11.20 18.53
N ALA A 13 14.64 -11.15 19.79
CA ALA A 13 14.29 -9.89 20.41
C ALA A 13 15.60 -9.14 20.68
N ALA A 14 15.78 -7.98 20.06
CA ALA A 14 16.79 -7.04 20.48
C ALA A 14 16.12 -6.03 21.41
N ALA A 15 16.19 -6.29 22.72
CA ALA A 15 15.90 -5.27 23.71
C ALA A 15 17.06 -4.26 23.69
N GLY A 16 16.80 -3.08 23.17
CA GLY A 16 17.77 -2.00 23.12
C GLY A 16 17.04 -0.68 23.32
N VAL A 17 17.64 0.23 24.09
CA VAL A 17 17.17 1.61 24.12
C VAL A 17 17.51 2.20 22.76
N LEU A 18 16.53 2.25 21.85
CA LEU A 18 16.59 3.07 20.63
C LEU A 18 16.49 4.55 21.05
N SER A 19 17.50 5.06 21.77
CA SER A 19 17.68 6.50 21.94
C SER A 19 18.77 6.92 20.97
N SER A 20 18.36 7.39 19.81
CA SER A 20 19.22 8.11 18.89
C SER A 20 18.51 9.42 18.58
N ASP A 21 19.25 10.53 18.54
CA ASP A 21 18.71 11.83 18.08
C ASP A 21 18.10 11.71 16.67
N ALA A 22 18.47 10.67 15.91
CA ALA A 22 17.98 10.38 14.56
C ALA A 22 16.75 9.46 14.49
N ILE A 23 16.35 8.80 15.58
CA ILE A 23 15.15 7.94 15.64
C ILE A 23 14.18 8.56 16.63
N LYS A 24 13.23 9.32 16.12
CA LYS A 24 12.28 10.02 16.97
C LYS A 24 11.04 9.17 17.23
N ALA A 25 10.42 9.37 18.39
CA ALA A 25 9.16 8.71 18.76
C ALA A 25 8.03 9.01 17.75
N GLU A 26 8.02 10.22 17.18
CA GLU A 26 7.07 10.63 16.13
C GLU A 26 7.23 9.80 14.85
N ASP A 27 8.46 9.50 14.45
CA ASP A 27 8.75 8.70 13.25
C ASP A 27 8.37 7.23 13.43
N ILE A 28 8.56 6.69 14.64
CA ILE A 28 8.11 5.35 15.02
C ILE A 28 6.58 5.28 15.01
N ALA A 29 5.90 6.25 15.61
CA ALA A 29 4.43 6.29 15.64
C ALA A 29 3.83 6.43 14.23
N ALA A 30 4.53 7.13 13.33
CA ALA A 30 4.19 7.20 11.91
C ALA A 30 4.42 5.89 11.14
N GLY A 31 5.11 4.93 11.75
CA GLY A 31 5.49 3.64 11.18
C GLY A 31 6.54 3.75 10.09
N ARG A 32 7.39 4.77 10.12
CA ARG A 32 8.48 4.96 9.12
C ARG A 32 9.51 3.84 9.15
N TYR A 33 9.60 3.11 10.26
CA TYR A 33 10.52 1.99 10.45
C TYR A 33 9.87 0.62 10.28
N ASP A 34 8.56 0.55 9.96
CA ASP A 34 7.84 -0.71 9.74
C ASP A 34 8.51 -1.49 8.60
N GLY A 35 9.05 -2.68 8.89
CA GLY A 35 9.73 -3.51 7.90
C GLY A 35 11.09 -2.99 7.42
N ALA A 36 11.68 -2.00 8.11
CA ALA A 36 13.00 -1.47 7.75
C ALA A 36 14.08 -2.55 7.80
N SER A 37 14.94 -2.61 6.77
CA SER A 37 16.06 -3.55 6.74
C SER A 37 17.16 -3.15 7.71
N LEU A 38 17.78 -4.12 8.37
CA LEU A 38 18.91 -3.90 9.27
C LEU A 38 20.02 -4.93 9.07
N ASP A 39 21.26 -4.48 9.27
CA ASP A 39 22.47 -5.30 9.28
C ASP A 39 23.18 -5.11 10.64
N THR A 40 23.34 -6.18 11.42
CA THR A 40 24.05 -6.14 12.72
C THR A 40 25.47 -6.64 12.54
N TRP A 41 26.45 -5.82 12.93
CA TRP A 41 27.88 -6.11 12.78
C TRP A 41 28.57 -6.31 14.12
N LEU A 42 29.47 -7.30 14.21
CA LEU A 42 30.51 -7.36 15.22
C LEU A 42 31.71 -6.59 14.68
N VAL A 43 32.16 -5.56 15.39
CA VAL A 43 33.16 -4.61 14.89
C VAL A 43 34.33 -4.52 15.87
N ASN A 44 35.55 -4.47 15.35
CA ASN A 44 36.70 -4.01 16.12
C ASN A 44 36.68 -2.48 16.17
N TRP A 45 36.46 -1.89 17.35
CA TRP A 45 36.38 -0.44 17.51
C TRP A 45 37.70 0.29 17.23
N ALA A 46 38.85 -0.40 17.30
CA ALA A 46 40.16 0.18 16.95
C ALA A 46 40.41 0.19 15.43
N ASP A 47 39.72 -0.66 14.66
CA ASP A 47 39.76 -0.69 13.20
C ASP A 47 38.45 -1.28 12.64
N VAL A 48 37.56 -0.38 12.21
CA VAL A 48 36.20 -0.73 11.75
C VAL A 48 36.16 -1.45 10.40
N SER A 49 37.30 -1.55 9.71
CA SER A 49 37.42 -2.42 8.54
C SER A 49 37.38 -3.91 8.94
N MET A 50 37.85 -4.23 10.15
CA MET A 50 37.73 -5.54 10.76
C MET A 50 36.35 -5.72 11.39
N ARG A 51 35.40 -6.23 10.59
CA ARG A 51 34.04 -6.51 11.04
C ARG A 51 33.47 -7.79 10.44
N ALA A 52 32.48 -8.35 11.12
CA ALA A 52 31.71 -9.50 10.66
C ALA A 52 30.21 -9.20 10.73
N LEU A 53 29.46 -9.54 9.67
CA LEU A 53 28.00 -9.47 9.69
C LEU A 53 27.48 -10.64 10.53
N VAL A 54 26.72 -10.33 11.57
CA VAL A 54 26.21 -11.31 12.53
C VAL A 54 24.73 -11.59 12.30
N PHE A 55 23.98 -10.60 11.85
CA PHE A 55 22.56 -10.74 11.52
C PHE A 55 22.18 -9.79 10.39
N LYS A 56 21.24 -10.23 9.56
CA LYS A 56 20.59 -9.43 8.54
C LYS A 56 19.10 -9.75 8.55
N GLY A 57 18.27 -8.73 8.54
CA GLY A 57 16.84 -8.93 8.64
C GLY A 57 16.06 -7.63 8.57
N PHE A 58 14.89 -7.64 9.20
CA PHE A 58 13.94 -6.55 9.17
C PHE A 58 13.48 -6.21 10.58
N ILE A 59 13.13 -4.94 10.81
CA ILE A 59 12.39 -4.52 12.00
C ILE A 59 10.94 -4.99 11.85
N GLY A 60 10.50 -5.81 12.81
CA GLY A 60 9.13 -6.26 12.96
C GLY A 60 8.30 -5.25 13.76
N GLU A 61 7.56 -5.73 14.75
CA GLU A 61 6.80 -4.85 15.63
C GLU A 61 7.74 -4.01 16.51
N ILE A 62 7.40 -2.72 16.67
CA ILE A 62 8.06 -1.83 17.62
C ILE A 62 7.04 -1.51 18.72
N SER A 63 7.31 -1.97 19.94
CA SER A 63 6.52 -1.66 21.13
C SER A 63 7.20 -0.56 21.95
N ARG A 64 6.38 0.21 22.70
CA ARG A 64 6.86 1.28 23.57
C ARG A 64 6.40 1.04 25.00
N HIS A 65 7.35 1.09 25.93
CA HIS A 65 7.12 1.04 27.37
C HIS A 65 7.81 2.24 28.03
N GLY A 66 7.05 3.32 28.25
CA GLY A 66 7.59 4.58 28.77
C GLY A 66 8.53 5.24 27.77
N ASP A 67 9.78 5.48 28.16
CA ASP A 67 10.83 6.04 27.28
C ASP A 67 11.69 4.96 26.60
N VAL A 68 11.33 3.68 26.79
CA VAL A 68 12.03 2.55 26.18
C VAL A 68 11.20 2.00 25.02
N PHE A 69 11.87 1.74 23.91
CA PHE A 69 11.30 1.00 22.78
C PHE A 69 11.89 -0.40 22.75
N GLU A 70 11.10 -1.37 22.34
CA GLU A 70 11.54 -2.71 22.03
C GLU A 70 11.17 -3.00 20.57
N ALA A 71 12.15 -3.44 19.78
CA ALA A 71 11.96 -3.76 18.38
C ALA A 71 12.18 -5.25 18.17
N GLU A 72 11.19 -5.91 17.60
CA GLU A 72 11.33 -7.29 17.15
C GLU A 72 12.25 -7.33 15.93
N LEU A 73 13.28 -8.18 15.93
CA LEU A 73 14.12 -8.40 14.76
C LEU A 73 13.74 -9.72 14.08
N ARG A 74 13.26 -9.61 12.85
CA ARG A 74 12.83 -10.76 12.04
C ARG A 74 13.93 -11.15 11.06
N GLY A 75 14.35 -12.40 11.10
CA GLY A 75 15.34 -12.95 10.17
C GLY A 75 14.84 -12.99 8.72
N LEU A 76 15.75 -13.26 7.79
CA LEU A 76 15.45 -13.32 6.35
C LEU A 76 14.36 -14.33 5.97
N SER A 77 14.21 -15.41 6.76
CA SER A 77 13.23 -16.47 6.56
C SER A 77 11.77 -16.03 6.75
N GLU A 78 11.52 -14.90 7.42
CA GLU A 78 10.15 -14.38 7.65
C GLU A 78 9.35 -14.23 6.35
N ARG A 79 10.00 -13.77 5.27
CA ARG A 79 9.35 -13.58 3.98
C ARG A 79 8.89 -14.90 3.34
N LEU A 80 9.48 -16.04 3.73
CA LEU A 80 9.12 -17.36 3.21
C LEU A 80 7.86 -17.93 3.88
N ASN A 81 7.49 -17.42 5.05
CA ASN A 81 6.30 -17.87 5.78
C ASN A 81 5.00 -17.16 5.34
N GLN A 82 5.07 -16.30 4.33
CA GLN A 82 3.90 -15.61 3.79
C GLN A 82 3.23 -16.44 2.68
N ALA A 83 1.91 -16.58 2.77
CA ALA A 83 1.12 -17.19 1.70
C ALA A 83 1.21 -16.31 0.45
N ASN A 84 1.93 -16.81 -0.56
CA ASN A 84 2.10 -16.14 -1.84
C ASN A 84 1.38 -16.94 -2.93
N GLY A 85 0.54 -16.27 -3.72
CA GLY A 85 -0.19 -16.92 -4.80
C GLY A 85 -1.23 -16.02 -5.43
N ARG A 86 -1.75 -16.47 -6.57
CA ARG A 86 -2.89 -15.83 -7.23
C ARG A 86 -4.13 -16.68 -7.02
N VAL A 87 -5.23 -16.01 -6.72
CA VAL A 87 -6.56 -16.62 -6.73
C VAL A 87 -7.26 -16.30 -8.04
N TYR A 88 -8.03 -17.25 -8.56
CA TYR A 88 -8.88 -17.01 -9.72
C TYR A 88 -10.10 -16.21 -9.28
N GLN A 89 -10.10 -14.90 -9.58
CA GLN A 89 -11.20 -13.99 -9.25
C GLN A 89 -11.52 -13.06 -10.41
N ARG A 90 -12.73 -12.50 -10.42
CA ARG A 90 -13.17 -11.56 -11.48
C ARG A 90 -12.40 -10.25 -11.49
N ARG A 91 -12.00 -9.75 -10.32
CA ARG A 91 -11.26 -8.48 -10.18
C ARG A 91 -9.78 -8.65 -10.52
N CYS A 92 -9.14 -7.58 -10.96
CA CYS A 92 -7.70 -7.54 -11.18
C CYS A 92 -6.94 -7.78 -9.87
N SER A 93 -5.89 -8.60 -9.92
CA SER A 93 -4.98 -8.83 -8.78
C SER A 93 -3.78 -7.89 -8.75
N ALA A 94 -3.53 -7.11 -9.80
CA ALA A 94 -2.36 -6.22 -9.88
C ALA A 94 -2.57 -4.93 -9.08
N GLY A 95 -1.51 -4.42 -8.46
CA GLY A 95 -1.40 -3.03 -8.00
C GLY A 95 -1.35 -2.07 -9.18
N LEU A 96 -2.01 -0.91 -9.09
CA LEU A 96 -1.94 0.08 -10.17
C LEU A 96 -0.49 0.57 -10.30
N GLY A 97 0.08 0.44 -11.50
CA GLY A 97 1.47 0.81 -11.78
C GLY A 97 2.55 -0.18 -11.30
N ASP A 98 2.16 -1.33 -10.73
CA ASP A 98 3.12 -2.39 -10.46
C ASP A 98 3.62 -3.04 -11.77
N MET A 99 4.62 -3.92 -11.68
CA MET A 99 5.16 -4.62 -12.87
C MET A 99 4.12 -5.46 -13.61
N SER A 100 3.08 -5.95 -12.92
CA SER A 100 2.04 -6.77 -13.55
C SER A 100 1.02 -5.93 -14.31
N CYS A 101 0.75 -4.70 -13.83
CA CYS A 101 -0.13 -3.72 -14.44
C CYS A 101 0.60 -2.93 -15.54
N GLY A 102 1.80 -2.43 -15.28
CA GLY A 102 2.62 -1.67 -16.22
C GLY A 102 2.05 -0.30 -16.61
N PHE A 103 1.01 0.19 -15.95
CA PHE A 103 0.44 1.51 -16.21
C PHE A 103 1.34 2.61 -15.63
N ASP A 104 1.65 3.65 -16.39
CA ASP A 104 2.38 4.80 -15.88
C ASP A 104 1.47 5.72 -15.06
N ILE A 105 1.54 5.60 -13.74
CA ILE A 105 0.76 6.44 -12.81
C ILE A 105 1.22 7.90 -12.80
N GLY A 106 2.44 8.19 -13.27
CA GLY A 106 2.96 9.55 -13.39
C GLY A 106 2.41 10.29 -14.61
N GLN A 107 1.71 9.60 -15.51
CA GLN A 107 1.14 10.21 -16.71
C GLN A 107 0.14 11.31 -16.36
N SER A 108 0.19 12.41 -17.12
CA SER A 108 -0.77 13.52 -17.02
C SER A 108 -2.21 13.02 -17.10
N GLY A 109 -3.08 13.52 -16.23
CA GLY A 109 -4.47 13.08 -16.08
C GLY A 109 -4.67 11.91 -15.11
N PHE A 110 -3.61 11.22 -14.69
CA PHE A 110 -3.68 10.12 -13.70
C PHE A 110 -2.93 10.41 -12.40
N SER A 111 -2.15 11.48 -12.38
CA SER A 111 -1.64 12.06 -11.15
C SER A 111 -1.74 13.58 -11.19
N THR A 112 -1.87 14.19 -10.01
CA THR A 112 -1.89 15.64 -9.85
C THR A 112 -1.37 16.03 -8.48
N GLU A 113 -0.62 17.12 -8.42
CA GLU A 113 -0.20 17.72 -7.15
C GLU A 113 -1.21 18.78 -6.74
N ALA A 114 -1.54 18.80 -5.45
CA ALA A 114 -2.49 19.72 -4.87
C ALA A 114 -2.03 20.17 -3.49
N VAL A 115 -2.47 21.36 -3.09
CA VAL A 115 -2.24 21.92 -1.76
C VAL A 115 -3.49 21.71 -0.93
N VAL A 116 -3.33 21.13 0.26
CA VAL A 116 -4.43 20.91 1.20
C VAL A 116 -4.99 22.26 1.66
N HIS A 117 -6.27 22.51 1.39
CA HIS A 117 -6.97 23.73 1.79
C HIS A 117 -7.51 23.63 3.22
N SER A 118 -8.09 22.48 3.56
CA SER A 118 -8.47 22.15 4.93
C SER A 118 -8.35 20.65 5.16
N VAL A 119 -8.22 20.26 6.43
CA VAL A 119 -8.03 18.87 6.83
C VAL A 119 -8.78 18.58 8.12
N GLU A 120 -9.44 17.42 8.15
CA GLU A 120 -10.09 16.87 9.35
C GLU A 120 -9.44 15.53 9.71
N ALA A 121 -8.92 15.44 10.94
CA ALA A 121 -8.33 14.22 11.52
C ALA A 121 -7.29 13.52 10.62
N SER A 122 -6.47 14.28 9.87
CA SER A 122 -5.50 13.74 8.90
C SER A 122 -6.10 12.68 7.95
N ARG A 123 -7.40 12.78 7.67
CA ARG A 123 -8.18 11.75 6.95
C ARG A 123 -9.13 12.32 5.91
N SER A 124 -9.76 13.45 6.18
CA SER A 124 -10.54 14.18 5.18
C SER A 124 -9.69 15.34 4.69
N LEU A 125 -9.33 15.34 3.41
CA LEU A 125 -8.54 16.40 2.77
C LEU A 125 -9.45 17.16 1.80
N HIS A 126 -9.47 18.48 1.90
CA HIS A 126 -10.30 19.34 1.07
C HIS A 126 -9.44 20.22 0.16
N PHE A 127 -9.90 20.41 -1.07
CA PHE A 127 -9.20 21.15 -2.12
C PHE A 127 -10.17 22.06 -2.89
N GLU A 128 -9.89 23.37 -2.95
CA GLU A 128 -10.73 24.33 -3.69
C GLU A 128 -10.36 24.42 -5.19
N ASN A 129 -9.08 24.30 -5.53
CA ASN A 129 -8.57 24.56 -6.89
C ASN A 129 -8.24 23.29 -7.69
N LEU A 130 -8.92 22.19 -7.39
CA LEU A 130 -8.64 20.88 -7.99
C LEU A 130 -9.70 20.49 -9.04
N SER A 131 -9.58 21.13 -10.21
CA SER A 131 -10.47 20.93 -11.37
C SER A 131 -9.85 20.03 -12.44
N GLY A 132 -10.62 19.66 -13.47
CA GLY A 132 -10.14 18.83 -14.59
C GLY A 132 -10.26 17.31 -14.38
N PHE A 133 -10.84 16.88 -13.26
CA PHE A 133 -11.11 15.49 -12.94
C PHE A 133 -12.60 15.28 -12.68
N GLU A 134 -13.15 14.16 -13.11
CA GLU A 134 -14.54 13.79 -12.82
C GLU A 134 -14.75 13.56 -11.31
N ASP A 135 -16.01 13.52 -10.88
CA ASP A 135 -16.37 13.08 -9.54
C ASP A 135 -15.98 11.60 -9.36
N GLY A 136 -15.40 11.24 -8.21
CA GLY A 136 -14.90 9.88 -7.97
C GLY A 136 -13.62 9.49 -8.75
N TRP A 137 -12.96 10.41 -9.44
CA TRP A 137 -11.76 10.11 -10.23
C TRP A 137 -10.62 9.48 -9.42
N PHE A 138 -10.47 9.88 -8.15
CA PHE A 138 -9.44 9.39 -7.24
C PHE A 138 -9.92 8.28 -6.30
N GLU A 139 -11.19 7.86 -6.37
CA GLU A 139 -11.74 6.81 -5.51
C GLU A 139 -11.04 5.45 -5.71
N HIS A 140 -10.62 4.79 -4.63
CA HIS A 140 -9.71 3.63 -4.66
C HIS A 140 -8.31 3.94 -5.21
N GLY A 141 -7.93 5.22 -5.21
CA GLY A 141 -6.59 5.70 -5.54
C GLY A 141 -5.71 5.80 -4.31
N ARG A 142 -4.66 6.61 -4.44
CA ARG A 142 -3.67 6.84 -3.39
C ARG A 142 -3.34 8.33 -3.32
N VAL A 143 -3.11 8.83 -2.11
CA VAL A 143 -2.46 10.11 -1.87
C VAL A 143 -1.03 9.86 -1.41
N ASP A 144 -0.06 10.53 -2.01
CA ASP A 144 1.33 10.59 -1.56
C ASP A 144 1.56 11.95 -0.92
N ILE A 145 2.05 11.99 0.32
CA ILE A 145 2.31 13.25 1.03
C ILE A 145 3.71 13.75 0.66
N LEU A 146 3.81 15.00 0.18
CA LEU A 146 5.04 15.56 -0.39
C LEU A 146 5.72 16.60 0.51
N SER A 147 5.04 17.08 1.56
CA SER A 147 5.62 18.03 2.50
C SER A 147 5.03 17.87 3.91
N GLY A 148 5.58 18.62 4.85
CA GLY A 148 5.09 18.68 6.22
C GLY A 148 5.51 17.47 7.05
N PRO A 149 5.02 17.34 8.29
CA PRO A 149 5.38 16.24 9.20
C PRO A 149 5.08 14.85 8.63
N ALA A 150 4.06 14.77 7.76
CA ALA A 150 3.61 13.55 7.11
C ALA A 150 4.36 13.22 5.80
N GLU A 151 5.37 14.01 5.39
CA GLU A 151 6.11 13.79 4.13
C GLU A 151 6.60 12.35 3.98
N GLY A 152 6.36 11.77 2.80
CA GLY A 152 6.73 10.39 2.47
C GLY A 152 5.74 9.33 2.94
N LEU A 153 4.72 9.70 3.72
CA LEU A 153 3.61 8.81 4.02
C LEU A 153 2.63 8.75 2.84
N THR A 154 1.81 7.70 2.82
CA THR A 154 0.78 7.50 1.80
C THR A 154 -0.55 7.11 2.44
N GLY A 155 -1.66 7.43 1.76
CA GLY A 155 -3.01 7.09 2.19
C GLY A 155 -3.83 6.48 1.06
N ALA A 156 -4.61 5.44 1.37
CA ALA A 156 -5.57 4.87 0.42
C ALA A 156 -6.84 5.71 0.39
N ILE A 157 -7.27 6.13 -0.79
CA ILE A 157 -8.46 6.97 -0.97
C ILE A 157 -9.71 6.08 -0.93
N LYS A 158 -10.60 6.36 0.01
CA LYS A 158 -11.88 5.68 0.19
C LYS A 158 -12.97 6.32 -0.66
N ALA A 159 -13.03 7.65 -0.67
CA ALA A 159 -14.03 8.40 -1.42
C ALA A 159 -13.42 9.69 -1.96
N ASP A 160 -13.92 10.12 -3.11
CA ASP A 160 -13.54 11.35 -3.77
C ASP A 160 -14.82 12.00 -4.29
N ARG A 161 -15.16 13.18 -3.74
CA ARG A 161 -16.43 13.87 -4.02
C ARG A 161 -16.21 15.34 -4.30
N VAL A 162 -16.98 15.90 -5.23
CA VAL A 162 -17.01 17.34 -5.48
C VAL A 162 -18.36 17.93 -5.05
N LEU A 163 -18.33 18.86 -4.10
CA LEU A 163 -19.51 19.61 -3.63
C LEU A 163 -19.19 21.11 -3.62
N ASP A 164 -20.03 21.92 -4.26
CA ASP A 164 -19.90 23.39 -4.32
C ASP A 164 -18.50 23.88 -4.78
N GLY A 165 -17.86 23.11 -5.68
CA GLY A 165 -16.52 23.41 -6.19
C GLY A 165 -15.37 22.95 -5.30
N ILE A 166 -15.65 22.43 -4.10
CA ILE A 166 -14.66 21.86 -3.19
C ILE A 166 -14.59 20.35 -3.41
N ARG A 167 -13.39 19.85 -3.76
CA ARG A 167 -13.13 18.41 -3.78
C ARG A 167 -12.76 17.93 -2.39
N THR A 168 -13.45 16.90 -1.91
CA THR A 168 -13.20 16.22 -0.64
C THR A 168 -12.71 14.82 -0.91
N VAL A 169 -11.50 14.52 -0.45
CA VAL A 169 -10.86 13.20 -0.52
C VAL A 169 -10.85 12.60 0.89
N GLU A 170 -11.64 11.55 1.09
CA GLU A 170 -11.69 10.80 2.35
C GLU A 170 -10.74 9.59 2.27
N LEU A 171 -9.85 9.45 3.23
CA LEU A 171 -8.94 8.32 3.36
C LEU A 171 -9.57 7.17 4.16
N TRP A 172 -9.13 5.94 3.87
CA TRP A 172 -9.53 4.73 4.59
C TRP A 172 -9.12 4.75 6.07
N SER A 173 -7.95 5.31 6.35
CA SER A 173 -7.39 5.49 7.67
C SER A 173 -6.75 6.87 7.75
N GLU A 174 -6.61 7.38 8.97
CA GLU A 174 -5.84 8.60 9.23
C GLU A 174 -4.38 8.40 8.82
N ILE A 175 -3.77 9.44 8.26
CA ILE A 175 -2.32 9.48 8.12
C ILE A 175 -1.73 9.53 9.53
N ARG A 176 -0.76 8.65 9.81
CA ARG A 176 -0.12 8.50 11.13
C ARG A 176 0.86 9.65 11.45
N ALA A 177 0.56 10.85 11.00
CA ALA A 177 1.27 12.08 11.28
C ALA A 177 0.31 13.28 11.10
N PRO A 178 0.58 14.42 11.77
CA PRO A 178 -0.20 15.63 11.55
C PRO A 178 -0.15 16.06 10.09
N MET A 179 -1.32 16.41 9.56
CA MET A 179 -1.51 17.08 8.27
C MET A 179 -2.05 18.48 8.56
N GLU A 180 -1.56 19.48 7.83
CA GLU A 180 -1.93 20.87 8.01
C GLU A 180 -2.35 21.53 6.68
N VAL A 181 -3.01 22.69 6.80
CA VAL A 181 -3.32 23.55 5.66
C VAL A 181 -2.01 24.01 5.02
N GLY A 182 -1.91 23.91 3.69
CA GLY A 182 -0.71 24.26 2.95
C GLY A 182 0.20 23.08 2.63
N ASP A 183 -0.03 21.90 3.22
CA ASP A 183 0.73 20.70 2.87
C ASP A 183 0.49 20.30 1.41
N GLN A 184 1.58 19.91 0.75
CA GLN A 184 1.58 19.44 -0.63
C GLN A 184 1.35 17.93 -0.65
N VAL A 185 0.45 17.50 -1.54
CA VAL A 185 0.16 16.09 -1.77
C VAL A 185 0.09 15.80 -3.26
N ARG A 186 0.35 14.55 -3.63
CA ARG A 186 0.06 14.02 -4.96
C ARG A 186 -1.09 13.03 -4.89
N LEU A 187 -2.16 13.32 -5.62
CA LEU A 187 -3.28 12.40 -5.78
C LEU A 187 -3.06 11.54 -7.03
N ILE A 188 -3.24 10.24 -6.88
CA ILE A 188 -3.13 9.25 -7.95
C ILE A 188 -4.50 8.64 -8.23
N ALA A 189 -4.85 8.54 -9.50
CA ALA A 189 -6.14 8.08 -9.97
C ALA A 189 -6.53 6.71 -9.43
N GLY A 190 -7.84 6.56 -9.21
CA GLY A 190 -8.44 5.37 -8.61
C GLY A 190 -8.58 4.16 -9.54
N CYS A 191 -8.28 2.97 -9.01
CA CYS A 191 -8.45 1.69 -9.71
C CYS A 191 -9.29 0.70 -8.90
N ASP A 192 -10.58 0.57 -9.26
CA ASP A 192 -11.57 -0.34 -8.65
C ASP A 192 -11.35 -1.85 -8.94
N LYS A 193 -10.29 -2.15 -9.70
CA LYS A 193 -9.89 -3.49 -10.17
C LYS A 193 -10.90 -4.15 -11.13
N ARG A 194 -11.87 -3.42 -11.68
CA ARG A 194 -12.81 -3.95 -12.69
C ARG A 194 -12.21 -3.91 -14.10
N SER A 195 -12.57 -4.90 -14.91
CA SER A 195 -12.14 -4.99 -16.31
C SER A 195 -12.59 -3.81 -17.15
N GLU A 196 -13.81 -3.33 -16.90
CA GLU A 196 -14.41 -2.17 -17.56
C GLU A 196 -13.57 -0.91 -17.34
N THR A 197 -13.32 -0.54 -16.09
CA THR A 197 -12.49 0.60 -15.70
C THR A 197 -11.07 0.47 -16.24
N CYS A 198 -10.47 -0.73 -16.18
CA CYS A 198 -9.15 -0.99 -16.76
C CYS A 198 -9.12 -0.74 -18.28
N ARG A 199 -10.20 -1.05 -18.99
CA ARG A 199 -10.33 -0.84 -20.43
C ARG A 199 -10.65 0.62 -20.78
N THR A 200 -11.54 1.28 -20.05
CA THR A 200 -12.05 2.61 -20.44
C THR A 200 -11.22 3.75 -19.86
N LYS A 201 -10.99 3.73 -18.54
CA LYS A 201 -10.24 4.79 -17.84
C LYS A 201 -8.75 4.71 -18.14
N PHE A 202 -8.18 3.49 -18.08
CA PHE A 202 -6.72 3.30 -18.19
C PHE A 202 -6.25 2.79 -19.55
N MET A 203 -7.16 2.36 -20.43
CA MET A 203 -6.83 1.76 -21.73
C MET A 203 -5.80 0.60 -21.64
N ASN A 204 -5.75 -0.10 -20.50
CA ASN A 204 -4.69 -1.04 -20.16
C ASN A 204 -5.19 -2.49 -19.97
N PHE A 205 -6.25 -2.85 -20.69
CA PHE A 205 -6.89 -4.16 -20.54
C PHE A 205 -5.96 -5.34 -20.89
N GLN A 206 -4.96 -5.14 -21.75
CA GLN A 206 -3.97 -6.17 -22.10
C GLN A 206 -3.16 -6.65 -20.88
N ASN A 207 -2.97 -5.77 -19.88
CA ASN A 207 -2.29 -6.10 -18.63
C ASN A 207 -3.26 -6.46 -17.49
N PHE A 208 -4.54 -6.67 -17.78
CA PHE A 208 -5.51 -7.08 -16.78
C PHE A 208 -5.16 -8.48 -16.23
N ARG A 209 -5.06 -8.61 -14.90
CA ARG A 209 -4.65 -9.85 -14.22
C ARG A 209 -5.78 -10.58 -13.50
N GLY A 210 -7.03 -10.24 -13.80
CA GLY A 210 -8.22 -10.94 -13.32
C GLY A 210 -8.85 -11.85 -14.38
N PHE A 211 -9.92 -12.53 -14.00
CA PHE A 211 -10.66 -13.48 -14.84
C PHE A 211 -12.13 -13.04 -14.96
N PRO A 212 -12.45 -12.05 -15.82
CA PRO A 212 -13.75 -11.38 -15.81
C PRO A 212 -14.90 -12.29 -16.27
N HIS A 213 -14.58 -13.43 -16.87
CA HIS A 213 -15.53 -14.41 -17.41
C HIS A 213 -15.57 -15.71 -16.62
N ILE A 214 -14.88 -15.80 -15.47
CA ILE A 214 -14.96 -17.02 -14.65
C ILE A 214 -16.41 -17.26 -14.22
N PRO A 215 -17.00 -18.43 -14.58
CA PRO A 215 -18.33 -18.79 -14.15
C PRO A 215 -18.39 -18.93 -12.63
N GLY A 216 -19.56 -18.68 -12.05
CA GLY A 216 -19.79 -18.94 -10.62
C GLY A 216 -19.99 -20.43 -10.34
N GLU A 217 -20.04 -20.80 -9.06
CA GLU A 217 -20.28 -22.19 -8.63
C GLU A 217 -21.62 -22.74 -9.13
N ASP A 218 -22.64 -21.89 -9.26
CA ASP A 218 -23.95 -22.28 -9.81
C ASP A 218 -23.84 -22.89 -11.22
N TRP A 219 -22.91 -22.40 -12.04
CA TRP A 219 -22.69 -22.94 -13.39
C TRP A 219 -22.08 -24.34 -13.36
N LEU A 220 -21.18 -24.60 -12.40
CA LEU A 220 -20.55 -25.92 -12.22
C LEU A 220 -21.56 -27.01 -11.84
N MET A 221 -22.61 -26.64 -11.08
CA MET A 221 -23.67 -27.57 -10.65
C MET A 221 -24.85 -27.64 -11.63
N SER A 222 -24.86 -26.80 -12.66
CA SER A 222 -25.96 -26.74 -13.62
C SER A 222 -25.97 -27.96 -14.56
N VAL A 223 -27.18 -28.46 -14.84
CA VAL A 223 -27.40 -29.52 -15.83
C VAL A 223 -27.99 -28.89 -17.09
N PRO A 224 -27.48 -29.22 -18.30
CA PRO A 224 -28.02 -28.66 -19.53
C PRO A 224 -29.49 -29.06 -19.72
N THR A 225 -30.36 -28.05 -19.87
CA THR A 225 -31.78 -28.24 -20.16
C THR A 225 -32.10 -27.90 -21.62
N ARG A 226 -32.95 -28.70 -22.27
CA ARG A 226 -33.40 -28.46 -23.66
C ARG A 226 -34.22 -27.17 -23.82
N SER A 227 -34.87 -26.71 -22.75
CA SER A 227 -35.72 -25.52 -22.75
C SER A 227 -34.96 -24.20 -22.57
N GLY A 228 -33.63 -24.24 -22.42
CA GLY A 228 -32.79 -23.05 -22.24
C GLY A 228 -32.20 -22.48 -23.54
N VAL A 229 -31.59 -21.29 -23.42
CA VAL A 229 -30.78 -20.69 -24.50
C VAL A 229 -29.45 -21.45 -24.60
N ASN A 230 -29.34 -22.31 -25.60
CA ASN A 230 -28.17 -23.15 -25.89
C ASN A 230 -27.57 -22.79 -27.26
N ASP A 231 -27.33 -21.50 -27.50
CA ASP A 231 -26.91 -20.94 -28.80
C ASP A 231 -25.39 -20.72 -28.90
N GLY A 232 -24.63 -21.02 -27.83
CA GLY A 232 -23.18 -20.77 -27.76
C GLY A 232 -22.81 -19.30 -27.53
N GLY A 233 -23.78 -18.43 -27.22
CA GLY A 233 -23.55 -17.02 -26.92
C GLY A 233 -22.88 -16.78 -25.56
N LYS A 234 -22.60 -15.50 -25.27
CA LYS A 234 -22.06 -15.08 -23.97
C LYS A 234 -23.01 -15.51 -22.85
N LEU A 235 -22.47 -16.23 -21.86
CA LEU A 235 -23.21 -16.56 -20.64
C LEU A 235 -23.65 -15.26 -19.93
N LYS A 236 -24.96 -15.09 -19.77
CA LYS A 236 -25.54 -14.01 -18.98
C LYS A 236 -25.45 -14.43 -17.51
N SER A 237 -24.37 -14.04 -16.84
CA SER A 237 -24.20 -14.18 -15.39
C SER A 237 -24.75 -12.98 -14.66
#